data_AF-A0A1Q7RIN7-F1
#
_entry.id   AF-A0A1Q7RIN7-F1
#
_cell.length_a   1.000
_cell.length_b   1.000
_cell.length_c   1.000
_cell.angle_alpha   90.00
_cell.angle_beta   90.00
_cell.angle_gamma   90.00
#
_symmetry.space_group_name_H-M   'P 1'
#
loop_
_entity.id
_entity.type
_entity.pdbx_description
1 polymer ?
#
loop_
_entity_poly.entity_id
_entity_poly.type
_entity_poly.pdbx_seq_one_letter_code
_entity_poly.pdbx_strand_id
1 'polypeptide(L)'
;MAYLPFIVLAAVSATLLSRAALRGRRDGERLPARDRLALILAGVGLLTAIACEVVYVRDLFAPTSLYRMNTVFKLYRLAWLLLGVASPSFVIRLLAREYGASTGRARPIAARACVAIVLAAALVYPVLGTAAWLRARSAEAGRAGNALAAAAQSPGADAEALFRALYPGDAEAASFVASSASTGEAVVEETGEPYTWSSRIATFSGVPTVLGWGNHEAVWRQGWQGVLERDADVRAIYQEPAAGRACDLIRRYGVRWIVVGERERRRYGTDAGRVAAAGRRAFESQGTAVYDMAGLCGPGAAPAPPAR
;
A
#
# COMPACT_ATOMS: atom_id res chain seq x y z
N MET A 1 -19.03 19.78 -5.09
CA MET A 1 -18.32 20.69 -4.16
C MET A 1 -17.52 19.91 -3.11
N ALA A 2 -16.49 19.16 -3.49
CA ALA A 2 -15.69 18.36 -2.54
C ALA A 2 -14.88 19.25 -1.56
N TYR A 3 -14.63 20.50 -1.93
CA TYR A 3 -13.73 21.41 -1.22
C TYR A 3 -14.42 22.32 -0.19
N LEU A 4 -15.75 22.34 -0.15
CA LEU A 4 -16.51 23.23 0.74
C LEU A 4 -16.18 23.01 2.23
N PRO A 5 -16.07 21.76 2.74
CA PRO A 5 -15.66 21.53 4.13
C PRO A 5 -14.26 22.08 4.44
N PHE A 6 -13.35 22.06 3.46
CA PHE A 6 -11.96 22.51 3.61
C PHE A 6 -11.86 24.03 3.66
N ILE A 7 -12.61 24.72 2.81
CA ILE A 7 -12.70 26.19 2.82
C ILE A 7 -13.32 26.66 4.13
N VAL A 8 -14.36 25.98 4.62
CA VAL A 8 -15.00 26.29 5.90
C VAL A 8 -14.04 26.06 7.07
N LEU A 9 -13.32 24.93 7.10
CA LEU A 9 -12.34 24.65 8.15
C LEU A 9 -11.20 25.67 8.13
N ALA A 10 -10.66 25.98 6.95
CA ALA A 10 -9.62 27.00 6.75
C ALA A 10 -10.08 28.38 7.22
N ALA A 11 -11.29 28.81 6.86
CA ALA A 11 -11.85 30.10 7.22
C ALA A 11 -12.14 30.20 8.72
N VAL A 12 -12.71 29.15 9.34
CA VAL A 12 -12.97 29.12 10.78
C VAL A 12 -11.67 29.13 11.57
N SER A 13 -10.69 28.30 11.17
CA SER A 13 -9.36 28.32 11.77
C SER A 13 -8.70 29.69 11.61
N ALA A 14 -8.65 30.25 10.40
CA ALA A 14 -8.06 31.58 10.15
C ALA A 14 -8.74 32.69 10.97
N THR A 15 -10.06 32.65 11.14
CA THR A 15 -10.82 33.67 11.90
C THR A 15 -10.60 33.55 13.40
N LEU A 16 -10.56 32.33 13.95
CA LEU A 16 -10.25 32.10 15.36
C LEU A 16 -8.79 32.48 15.69
N LEU A 17 -7.88 32.26 14.74
CA LEU A 17 -6.45 32.48 14.89
C LEU A 17 -6.03 33.94 14.74
N SER A 18 -6.60 34.66 13.77
CA SER A 18 -6.39 36.09 13.60
C SER A 18 -6.86 36.88 14.82
N ARG A 19 -7.98 36.49 15.44
CA ARG A 19 -8.47 37.12 16.68
C ARG A 19 -7.55 36.89 17.89
N ALA A 20 -6.94 35.70 18.03
CA ALA A 20 -6.01 35.40 19.11
C ALA A 20 -4.65 36.10 18.93
N ALA A 21 -4.12 36.11 17.71
CA ALA A 21 -2.86 36.78 17.38
C ALA A 21 -2.97 38.32 17.47
N LEU A 22 -4.09 38.90 17.03
CA LEU A 22 -4.35 40.34 17.13
C LEU A 22 -4.53 40.82 18.58
N ARG A 23 -5.03 39.96 19.48
CA ARG A 23 -5.15 40.27 20.91
C ARG A 23 -3.81 40.14 21.65
N GLY A 24 -3.06 39.07 21.44
CA GLY A 24 -1.71 38.95 22.04
C GLY A 24 -0.75 40.07 21.61
N ARG A 25 -0.88 40.58 20.38
CA ARG A 25 -0.16 41.78 19.93
C ARG A 25 -0.59 43.07 20.62
N ARG A 26 -1.85 43.18 21.06
CA ARG A 26 -2.35 44.35 21.81
C ARG A 26 -1.86 44.38 23.25
N ASP A 27 -1.67 43.20 23.86
CA ASP A 27 -1.33 43.06 25.27
C ASP A 27 0.18 42.87 25.52
N GLY A 28 1.01 42.87 24.46
CA GLY A 28 2.47 42.69 24.55
C GLY A 28 2.93 41.25 24.86
N GLU A 29 2.00 40.33 25.10
CA GLU A 29 2.30 38.93 25.41
C GLU A 29 2.50 38.06 24.16
N ARG A 30 3.59 37.29 24.15
CA ARG A 30 3.83 36.29 23.11
C ARG A 30 2.93 35.07 23.34
N LEU A 31 2.28 34.60 22.27
CA LEU A 31 1.53 33.33 22.31
C LEU A 31 2.43 32.19 22.84
N PRO A 32 1.92 31.24 23.63
CA PRO A 32 2.64 30.04 24.05
C PRO A 32 3.25 29.29 22.86
N ALA A 33 4.40 28.64 23.08
CA ALA A 33 5.13 27.92 22.04
C ALA A 33 4.26 26.88 21.31
N ARG A 34 3.43 26.15 22.06
CA ARG A 34 2.43 25.22 21.54
C ARG A 34 1.53 25.86 20.48
N ASP A 35 0.96 27.03 20.79
CA ASP A 35 -0.01 27.69 19.92
C ASP A 35 0.65 28.29 18.68
N ARG A 36 1.91 28.77 18.81
CA ARG A 36 2.73 29.19 17.66
C ARG A 36 3.05 28.02 16.74
N LEU A 37 3.43 26.87 17.29
CA LEU A 37 3.67 25.66 16.51
C LEU A 37 2.40 25.22 15.79
N ALA A 38 1.26 25.16 16.50
CA ALA A 38 -0.03 24.83 15.89
C ALA A 38 -0.41 25.79 14.75
N LEU A 39 -0.14 27.09 14.90
CA LEU A 39 -0.32 28.09 13.84
C LEU A 39 0.54 27.79 12.61
N ILE A 40 1.82 27.46 12.81
CA ILE A 40 2.73 27.12 11.71
C ILE A 40 2.24 25.86 11.00
N LEU A 41 1.95 24.79 11.74
CA LEU A 41 1.47 23.52 11.18
C LEU A 41 0.16 23.71 10.41
N ALA A 42 -0.80 24.46 10.97
CA ALA A 42 -2.05 24.75 10.29
C ALA A 42 -1.84 25.59 9.04
N GLY A 43 -0.98 26.63 9.10
CA GLY A 43 -0.62 27.44 7.95
C GLY A 43 -0.01 26.62 6.82
N VAL A 44 0.97 25.76 7.14
CA VAL A 44 1.60 24.86 6.16
C VAL A 44 0.58 23.85 5.62
N GLY A 45 -0.29 23.28 6.47
CA GLY A 45 -1.34 22.36 6.05
C GLY A 45 -2.33 23.01 5.08
N LEU A 46 -2.78 24.23 5.36
CA LEU A 46 -3.66 25.00 4.47
C LEU A 46 -2.98 25.38 3.15
N LEU A 47 -1.74 25.85 3.22
CA LEU A 47 -0.94 26.13 2.01
C LEU A 47 -0.74 24.88 1.16
N THR A 48 -0.55 23.71 1.78
CA THR A 48 -0.43 22.42 1.09
C THR A 48 -1.74 22.04 0.40
N ALA A 49 -2.89 22.24 1.06
CA ALA A 49 -4.19 22.01 0.46
C ALA A 49 -4.46 22.96 -0.72
N ILE A 50 -4.11 24.25 -0.60
CA ILE A 50 -4.20 25.23 -1.69
C ILE A 50 -3.24 24.87 -2.82
N ALA A 51 -2.01 24.46 -2.50
CA ALA A 51 -1.01 24.03 -3.47
C ALA A 51 -1.55 22.88 -4.33
N CYS A 52 -2.37 21.99 -3.78
CA CYS A 52 -3.00 20.93 -4.54
C CYS A 52 -3.92 21.45 -5.65
N GLU A 53 -4.54 22.62 -5.50
CA GLU A 53 -5.42 23.21 -6.51
C GLU A 53 -4.66 23.94 -7.62
N VAL A 54 -3.46 24.45 -7.32
CA VAL A 54 -2.69 25.27 -8.27
C VAL A 54 -1.50 24.53 -8.87
N VAL A 55 -0.97 23.50 -8.19
CA VAL A 55 0.15 22.69 -8.64
C VAL A 55 -0.36 21.33 -9.10
N TYR A 56 0.04 20.94 -10.30
CA TYR A 56 -0.16 19.59 -10.82
C TYR A 56 1.20 18.91 -11.05
N VAL A 57 1.42 17.77 -10.39
CA VAL A 57 2.58 16.91 -10.65
C VAL A 57 2.19 15.87 -11.69
N ARG A 58 2.74 16.02 -12.90
CA ARG A 58 2.56 15.05 -13.99
C ARG A 58 3.36 13.78 -13.71
N ASP A 59 2.68 12.65 -13.73
CA ASP A 59 3.27 11.31 -13.53
C ASP A 59 2.69 10.28 -14.51
N LEU A 60 2.93 8.99 -14.27
CA LEU A 60 2.42 7.90 -15.11
C LEU A 60 0.88 7.82 -15.21
N PHE A 61 0.13 8.48 -14.33
CA PHE A 61 -1.33 8.55 -14.43
C PHE A 61 -1.81 9.67 -15.37
N ALA A 62 -0.93 10.56 -15.83
CA ALA A 62 -1.27 11.67 -16.72
C ALA A 62 -2.16 11.31 -17.93
N PRO A 63 -1.99 10.17 -18.64
CA PRO A 63 -2.85 9.80 -19.76
C PRO A 63 -4.20 9.17 -19.34
N THR A 64 -4.48 9.01 -18.05
CA THR A 64 -5.67 8.33 -17.52
C THR A 64 -6.67 9.31 -16.91
N SER A 65 -7.89 8.87 -16.61
CA SER A 65 -8.87 9.63 -15.83
C SER A 65 -8.39 9.96 -14.39
N LEU A 66 -7.35 9.28 -13.91
CA LEU A 66 -6.73 9.47 -12.61
C LEU A 66 -5.54 10.43 -12.65
N TYR A 67 -5.42 11.28 -13.68
CA TYR A 67 -4.26 12.14 -13.93
C TYR A 67 -3.79 12.99 -12.74
N ARG A 68 -4.67 13.39 -11.79
CA ARG A 68 -4.31 14.13 -10.57
C ARG A 68 -4.17 13.27 -9.30
N MET A 69 -4.43 11.97 -9.37
CA MET A 69 -4.61 11.10 -8.19
C MET A 69 -3.44 11.21 -7.21
N ASN A 70 -2.20 11.12 -7.68
CA ASN A 70 -1.03 11.22 -6.81
C ASN A 70 -0.79 12.64 -6.27
N THR A 71 -1.09 13.68 -7.05
CA THR A 71 -1.01 15.08 -6.58
C THR A 71 -1.98 15.27 -5.41
N VAL A 72 -3.24 14.86 -5.60
CA VAL A 72 -4.29 14.96 -4.58
C VAL A 72 -3.93 14.10 -3.36
N PHE A 73 -3.64 12.82 -3.55
CA PHE A 73 -3.41 11.89 -2.46
C PHE A 73 -2.21 12.30 -1.59
N LYS A 74 -1.08 12.68 -2.19
CA LYS A 74 0.15 13.02 -1.46
C LYS A 74 0.01 14.35 -0.70
N LEU A 75 -0.52 15.39 -1.34
CA LEU A 75 -0.67 16.71 -0.73
C LEU A 75 -1.77 16.73 0.33
N TYR A 76 -2.94 16.15 0.06
CA TYR A 76 -4.01 16.11 1.06
C TYR A 76 -3.64 15.25 2.26
N ARG A 77 -2.93 14.13 2.09
CA ARG A 77 -2.47 13.32 3.22
C ARG A 77 -1.58 14.13 4.17
N LEU A 78 -0.66 14.93 3.64
CA LEU A 78 0.17 15.82 4.45
C LEU A 78 -0.66 16.95 5.09
N ALA A 79 -1.54 17.60 4.33
CA ALA A 79 -2.39 18.68 4.83
C ALA A 79 -3.25 18.22 6.02
N TRP A 80 -3.91 17.07 5.88
CA TRP A 80 -4.74 16.48 6.94
C TRP A 80 -3.93 16.11 8.19
N LEU A 81 -2.74 15.55 8.02
CA LEU A 81 -1.87 15.22 9.14
C LEU A 81 -1.49 16.48 9.93
N LEU A 82 -1.04 17.53 9.24
CA LEU A 82 -0.63 18.79 9.87
C LEU A 82 -1.80 19.49 10.57
N LEU A 83 -2.96 19.56 9.93
CA LEU A 83 -4.18 20.14 10.51
C LEU A 83 -4.68 19.32 11.71
N GLY A 84 -4.63 17.99 11.62
CA GLY A 84 -4.97 17.08 12.71
C GLY A 84 -4.10 17.31 13.94
N VAL A 85 -2.78 17.39 13.77
CA VAL A 85 -1.82 17.67 14.86
C VAL A 85 -1.98 19.08 15.43
N ALA A 86 -2.33 20.08 14.62
CA ALA A 86 -2.55 21.45 15.07
C ALA A 86 -3.87 21.62 15.87
N SER A 87 -4.90 20.85 15.52
CA SER A 87 -6.27 21.02 16.01
C SER A 87 -6.46 21.03 17.53
N PRO A 88 -5.75 20.23 18.36
CA PRO A 88 -5.98 20.21 19.80
C PRO A 88 -5.66 21.55 20.47
N SER A 89 -4.64 22.26 19.98
CA SER A 89 -4.28 23.59 20.51
C SER A 89 -5.40 24.59 20.28
N PHE A 90 -6.07 24.51 19.12
CA PHE A 90 -7.22 25.37 18.81
C PHE A 90 -8.45 25.02 19.63
N VAL A 91 -8.71 23.72 19.85
CA VAL A 91 -9.80 23.26 20.72
C VAL A 91 -9.57 23.74 22.16
N ILE A 92 -8.35 23.57 22.70
CA ILE A 92 -8.00 24.05 24.04
C ILE A 92 -8.25 25.56 24.15
N ARG A 93 -7.81 26.36 23.16
CA ARG A 93 -8.04 27.81 23.13
C ARG A 93 -9.51 28.19 23.01
N LEU A 94 -10.30 27.45 22.24
CA LEU A 94 -11.73 27.67 22.07
C LEU A 94 -12.50 27.39 23.39
N LEU A 95 -12.05 26.39 24.15
CA LEU A 95 -12.64 25.97 25.41
C LEU A 95 -12.09 26.72 26.63
N ALA A 96 -10.90 27.32 26.53
CA ALA A 96 -10.27 28.09 27.60
C ALA A 96 -11.11 29.32 27.95
N ARG A 97 -11.34 29.52 29.25
CA ARG A 97 -12.10 30.66 29.80
C ARG A 97 -11.25 31.94 29.93
N GLU A 98 -9.96 31.85 29.67
CA GLU A 98 -8.93 32.84 30.02
C GLU A 98 -9.03 34.18 29.28
N TYR A 99 -9.93 34.33 28.29
CA TYR A 99 -10.09 35.58 27.54
C TYR A 99 -11.29 36.42 27.99
N GLY A 100 -11.26 36.76 29.29
CA GLY A 100 -11.44 38.09 29.91
C GLY A 100 -12.33 39.17 29.27
N ALA A 101 -13.43 38.84 28.61
CA ALA A 101 -14.51 39.80 28.38
C ALA A 101 -15.74 39.32 29.13
N SER A 102 -16.52 40.25 29.68
CA SER A 102 -17.77 40.09 30.45
C SER A 102 -18.92 39.39 29.69
N THR A 103 -18.61 38.42 28.84
CA THR A 103 -19.57 37.63 28.08
C THR A 103 -20.19 36.61 29.03
N GLY A 104 -21.50 36.69 29.22
CA GLY A 104 -22.26 35.78 30.08
C GLY A 104 -22.11 34.30 29.72
N ARG A 105 -22.76 33.42 30.50
CA ARG A 105 -22.66 31.95 30.43
C ARG A 105 -22.85 31.33 29.02
N ALA A 106 -23.41 32.07 28.06
CA ALA A 106 -23.68 31.62 26.68
C ALA A 106 -22.42 31.26 25.87
N ARG A 107 -21.31 32.00 26.00
CA ARG A 107 -20.09 31.78 25.19
C ARG A 107 -19.42 30.40 25.40
N PRO A 108 -19.12 29.96 26.64
CA PRO A 108 -18.53 28.63 26.85
C PRO A 108 -19.46 27.49 26.47
N ILE A 109 -20.79 27.69 26.59
CA ILE A 109 -21.80 26.72 26.13
C ILE A 109 -21.72 26.60 24.60
N ALA A 110 -21.73 27.72 23.88
CA ALA A 110 -21.61 27.73 22.42
C ALA A 110 -20.29 27.10 21.92
N ALA A 111 -19.17 27.37 22.60
CA ALA A 111 -17.87 26.77 22.27
C ALA A 111 -17.89 25.24 22.44
N ARG A 112 -18.43 24.73 23.56
CA ARG A 112 -18.58 23.29 23.80
C ARG A 112 -19.53 22.64 22.82
N ALA A 113 -20.66 23.27 22.53
CA ALA A 113 -21.61 22.80 21.53
C ALA A 113 -20.96 22.72 20.15
N CYS A 114 -20.19 23.74 19.74
CA CYS A 114 -19.45 23.74 18.48
C CYS A 114 -18.46 22.57 18.40
N VAL A 115 -17.63 22.37 19.43
CA VAL A 115 -16.69 21.23 19.49
C VAL A 115 -17.45 19.89 19.43
N ALA A 116 -18.53 19.74 20.19
CA ALA A 116 -19.34 18.53 20.19
C ALA A 116 -19.96 18.24 18.82
N ILE A 117 -20.48 19.26 18.13
CA ILE A 117 -21.03 19.13 16.78
C ILE A 117 -19.94 18.71 15.78
N VAL A 118 -18.76 19.33 15.83
CA VAL A 118 -17.64 18.97 14.94
C VAL A 118 -17.16 17.55 15.20
N LEU A 119 -17.05 17.13 16.46
CA LEU A 119 -16.69 15.75 16.81
C LEU A 119 -17.76 14.76 16.37
N ALA A 120 -19.04 15.07 16.60
CA ALA A 120 -20.15 14.22 16.13
C ALA A 120 -20.14 14.07 14.60
N ALA A 121 -19.92 15.15 13.86
CA ALA A 121 -19.78 15.11 12.41
C ALA A 121 -18.54 14.32 11.97
N ALA A 122 -17.40 14.49 12.63
CA ALA A 122 -16.17 13.74 12.35
C ALA A 122 -16.31 12.24 12.65
N LEU A 123 -17.15 11.86 13.61
CA LEU A 123 -17.44 10.46 13.96
C LEU A 123 -18.34 9.75 12.96
N VAL A 124 -19.06 10.47 12.08
CA VAL A 124 -19.92 9.86 11.05
C VAL A 124 -19.12 8.88 10.19
N TYR A 125 -17.94 9.28 9.69
CA TYR A 125 -17.11 8.43 8.84
C TYR A 125 -16.55 7.19 9.57
N PRO A 126 -15.82 7.29 10.70
CA PRO A 126 -15.30 6.11 11.36
C PRO A 126 -16.41 5.18 11.85
N VAL A 127 -17.58 5.69 12.27
CA VAL A 127 -18.69 4.81 12.69
C VAL A 127 -19.34 4.13 11.48
N LEU A 128 -19.84 4.89 10.51
CA LEU A 128 -20.56 4.32 9.37
C LEU A 128 -19.63 3.56 8.43
N GLY A 129 -18.41 4.05 8.22
CA GLY A 129 -17.37 3.41 7.42
C GLY A 129 -16.92 2.09 8.04
N THR A 130 -16.68 2.03 9.36
CA THR A 130 -16.37 0.76 10.03
C THR A 130 -17.55 -0.22 9.94
N ALA A 131 -18.78 0.25 10.14
CA ALA A 131 -19.96 -0.60 10.00
C ALA A 131 -20.14 -1.13 8.57
N ALA A 132 -19.90 -0.30 7.55
CA ALA A 132 -19.92 -0.72 6.15
C ALA A 132 -18.81 -1.73 5.83
N TRP A 133 -17.59 -1.48 6.32
CA TRP A 133 -16.45 -2.37 6.15
C TRP A 133 -16.66 -3.74 6.80
N LEU A 134 -17.17 -3.77 8.04
CA LEU A 134 -17.51 -5.01 8.74
C LEU A 134 -18.59 -5.80 8.00
N ARG A 135 -19.64 -5.14 7.49
CA ARG A 135 -20.69 -5.80 6.69
C ARG A 135 -20.13 -6.40 5.41
N ALA A 136 -19.29 -5.65 4.68
CA ALA A 136 -18.66 -6.13 3.46
C ALA A 136 -17.80 -7.37 3.73
N ARG A 137 -17.01 -7.36 4.80
CA ARG A 137 -16.19 -8.51 5.21
C ARG A 137 -17.01 -9.70 5.66
N SER A 138 -18.05 -9.51 6.47
CA SER A 138 -18.92 -10.62 6.86
C SER A 138 -19.59 -11.25 5.63
N ALA A 139 -19.95 -10.45 4.63
CA ALA A 139 -20.49 -10.96 3.37
C ALA A 139 -19.43 -11.72 2.55
N GLU A 140 -18.18 -11.25 2.52
CA GLU A 140 -17.07 -11.95 1.86
C GLU A 140 -16.71 -13.26 2.56
N ALA A 141 -16.62 -13.25 3.89
CA ALA A 141 -16.42 -14.44 4.71
C ALA A 141 -17.55 -15.47 4.53
N GLY A 142 -18.80 -15.01 4.40
CA GLY A 142 -19.94 -15.89 4.10
C GLY A 142 -19.91 -16.48 2.68
N ARG A 143 -19.22 -15.84 1.73
CA ARG A 143 -18.97 -16.38 0.38
C ARG A 143 -17.74 -17.28 0.33
N ALA A 144 -16.85 -17.20 1.32
CA ALA A 144 -15.70 -18.07 1.40
C ALA A 144 -16.22 -19.50 1.64
N GLY A 145 -16.15 -20.35 0.62
CA GLY A 145 -16.52 -21.77 0.72
C GLY A 145 -15.64 -22.59 1.66
N ASN A 146 -14.82 -21.95 2.50
CA ASN A 146 -13.87 -22.52 3.44
C ASN A 146 -13.99 -21.80 4.79
N ALA A 147 -14.28 -22.55 5.86
CA ALA A 147 -14.40 -22.04 7.23
C ALA A 147 -13.12 -21.37 7.75
N LEU A 148 -11.94 -21.86 7.35
CA LEU A 148 -10.66 -21.25 7.71
C LEU A 148 -10.48 -19.87 7.03
N ALA A 149 -10.88 -19.77 5.76
CA ALA A 149 -10.84 -18.50 5.04
C ALA A 149 -11.85 -17.49 5.61
N ALA A 150 -13.05 -17.95 5.99
CA ALA A 150 -14.03 -17.13 6.68
C ALA A 150 -13.51 -16.63 8.04
N ALA A 151 -12.85 -17.50 8.83
CA ALA A 151 -12.26 -17.14 10.11
C ALA A 151 -11.10 -16.14 9.98
N ALA A 152 -10.23 -16.30 8.98
CA ALA A 152 -9.14 -15.36 8.70
C ALA A 152 -9.62 -13.94 8.30
N GLN A 153 -10.89 -13.81 7.91
CA GLN A 153 -11.53 -12.56 7.51
C GLN A 153 -12.36 -11.89 8.63
N SER A 154 -12.47 -12.43 9.86
CA SER A 154 -13.29 -11.79 10.90
C SER A 154 -12.87 -12.15 12.34
N PRO A 155 -12.74 -11.18 13.29
CA PRO A 155 -12.80 -9.72 13.15
C PRO A 155 -11.46 -9.08 12.73
N GLY A 156 -10.38 -9.86 12.67
CA GLY A 156 -9.04 -9.43 12.23
C GLY A 156 -8.76 -9.81 10.77
N ALA A 157 -7.79 -9.13 10.14
CA ALA A 157 -7.30 -9.46 8.80
C ALA A 157 -5.96 -10.21 8.91
N ASP A 158 -6.02 -11.52 9.13
CA ASP A 158 -4.83 -12.36 9.09
C ASP A 158 -4.57 -12.78 7.65
N ALA A 159 -3.70 -12.03 6.97
CA ALA A 159 -3.38 -12.25 5.57
C ALA A 159 -2.68 -13.61 5.35
N GLU A 160 -1.90 -14.07 6.32
CA GLU A 160 -1.18 -15.35 6.21
C GLU A 160 -2.12 -16.53 6.45
N ALA A 161 -2.99 -16.46 7.47
CA ALA A 161 -4.03 -17.46 7.65
C ALA A 161 -4.98 -17.51 6.44
N LEU A 162 -5.31 -16.34 5.88
CA LEU A 162 -6.12 -16.27 4.66
C LEU A 162 -5.40 -16.91 3.46
N PHE A 163 -4.11 -16.63 3.30
CA PHE A 163 -3.29 -17.22 2.24
C PHE A 163 -3.21 -18.75 2.37
N ARG A 164 -2.95 -19.27 3.58
CA ARG A 164 -2.96 -20.72 3.86
C ARG A 164 -4.32 -21.37 3.59
N ALA A 165 -5.41 -20.65 3.88
CA ALA A 165 -6.76 -21.17 3.67
C ALA A 165 -7.17 -21.18 2.18
N LEU A 166 -6.76 -20.17 1.41
CA LEU A 166 -7.13 -20.05 -0.01
C LEU A 166 -6.18 -20.78 -0.96
N TYR A 167 -4.88 -20.79 -0.64
CA TYR A 167 -3.81 -21.32 -1.49
C TYR A 167 -2.83 -22.18 -0.67
N PRO A 168 -3.30 -23.28 -0.05
CA PRO A 168 -2.48 -24.08 0.86
C PRO A 168 -1.18 -24.59 0.21
N GLY A 169 -1.22 -25.03 -1.06
CA GLY A 169 -0.01 -25.47 -1.79
C GLY A 169 1.02 -24.35 -2.00
N ASP A 170 0.56 -23.13 -2.32
CA ASP A 170 1.45 -21.97 -2.46
C ASP A 170 1.98 -21.50 -1.10
N ALA A 171 1.20 -21.63 -0.03
CA ALA A 171 1.62 -21.29 1.32
C ALA A 171 2.71 -22.23 1.85
N GLU A 172 2.57 -23.53 1.62
CA GLU A 172 3.62 -24.49 1.94
C GLU A 172 4.87 -24.29 1.06
N ALA A 173 4.69 -23.98 -0.23
CA ALA A 173 5.81 -23.64 -1.12
C ALA A 173 6.55 -22.37 -0.65
N ALA A 174 5.84 -21.32 -0.23
CA ALA A 174 6.44 -20.12 0.32
C ALA A 174 7.22 -20.42 1.62
N SER A 175 6.68 -21.25 2.50
CA SER A 175 7.37 -21.71 3.72
C SER A 175 8.63 -22.53 3.40
N PHE A 176 8.56 -23.42 2.41
CA PHE A 176 9.73 -24.15 1.92
C PHE A 176 10.83 -23.21 1.39
N VAL A 177 10.46 -22.23 0.56
CA VAL A 177 11.39 -21.23 0.03
C VAL A 177 12.00 -20.41 1.17
N ALA A 178 11.20 -19.97 2.14
CA ALA A 178 11.66 -19.18 3.29
C ALA A 178 12.72 -19.92 4.13
N SER A 179 12.54 -21.22 4.32
CA SER A 179 13.44 -22.07 5.12
C SER A 179 14.66 -22.59 4.35
N SER A 180 14.61 -22.60 3.03
CA SER A 180 15.66 -23.18 2.18
C SER A 180 16.54 -22.13 1.50
N ALA A 181 16.03 -20.92 1.28
CA ALA A 181 16.76 -19.89 0.55
C ALA A 181 17.90 -19.30 1.36
N SER A 182 19.01 -19.03 0.68
CA SER A 182 20.16 -18.30 1.21
C SER A 182 20.09 -16.81 0.87
N THR A 183 20.85 -15.99 1.60
CA THR A 183 20.95 -14.55 1.30
C THR A 183 21.42 -14.31 -0.13
N GLY A 184 20.70 -13.45 -0.86
CA GLY A 184 21.02 -13.09 -2.24
C GLY A 184 20.39 -14.01 -3.29
N GLU A 185 19.73 -15.10 -2.87
CA GLU A 185 18.92 -15.90 -3.78
C GLU A 185 17.57 -15.23 -4.05
N ALA A 186 17.05 -15.46 -5.26
CA ALA A 186 15.75 -15.00 -5.69
C ALA A 186 14.83 -16.18 -6.07
N VAL A 187 13.54 -15.95 -5.97
CA VAL A 187 12.48 -16.83 -6.47
C VAL A 187 11.85 -16.23 -7.72
N VAL A 188 11.51 -17.06 -8.70
CA VAL A 188 10.66 -16.66 -9.82
C VAL A 188 9.28 -17.27 -9.62
N GLU A 189 8.27 -16.41 -9.71
CA GLU A 189 6.85 -16.74 -9.71
C GLU A 189 6.16 -15.92 -10.81
N GLU A 190 4.86 -16.09 -11.00
CA GLU A 190 4.16 -15.35 -12.02
C GLU A 190 4.17 -13.82 -11.80
N THR A 191 4.40 -13.08 -12.87
CA THR A 191 4.19 -11.62 -12.93
C THR A 191 2.71 -11.32 -13.14
N GLY A 192 2.18 -10.34 -12.40
CA GLY A 192 0.77 -10.01 -12.55
C GLY A 192 0.35 -8.65 -11.99
N GLU A 193 -0.96 -8.48 -11.93
CA GLU A 193 -1.63 -7.21 -11.69
C GLU A 193 -1.72 -6.87 -10.19
N PRO A 194 -1.77 -5.57 -9.84
CA PRO A 194 -1.88 -5.13 -8.46
C PRO A 194 -3.21 -5.57 -7.86
N TYR A 195 -3.23 -5.72 -6.53
CA TYR A 195 -4.43 -6.14 -5.79
C TYR A 195 -4.94 -7.55 -6.19
N THR A 196 -4.04 -8.38 -6.71
CA THR A 196 -4.27 -9.81 -6.91
C THR A 196 -3.30 -10.61 -6.05
N TRP A 197 -3.43 -11.94 -6.04
CA TRP A 197 -2.47 -12.83 -5.37
C TRP A 197 -1.16 -13.01 -6.14
N SER A 198 -0.83 -12.17 -7.12
CA SER A 198 0.52 -12.13 -7.71
C SER A 198 1.56 -11.74 -6.67
N SER A 199 2.81 -12.22 -6.82
CA SER A 199 3.91 -11.96 -5.86
C SER A 199 3.72 -12.60 -4.48
N ARG A 200 2.84 -13.60 -4.37
CA ARG A 200 2.50 -14.27 -3.11
C ARG A 200 3.70 -15.01 -2.51
N ILE A 201 4.49 -15.69 -3.33
CA ILE A 201 5.59 -16.52 -2.83
C ILE A 201 6.66 -15.60 -2.26
N ALA A 202 7.06 -14.57 -2.98
CA ALA A 202 8.01 -13.57 -2.50
C ALA A 202 7.50 -12.84 -1.24
N THR A 203 6.21 -12.49 -1.20
CA THR A 203 5.60 -11.80 -0.05
C THR A 203 5.64 -12.65 1.22
N PHE A 204 5.26 -13.93 1.14
CA PHE A 204 5.16 -14.80 2.32
C PHE A 204 6.44 -15.56 2.65
N SER A 205 7.40 -15.66 1.72
CA SER A 205 8.72 -16.25 2.00
C SER A 205 9.76 -15.24 2.46
N GLY A 206 9.57 -13.94 2.15
CA GLY A 206 10.59 -12.92 2.34
C GLY A 206 11.75 -12.97 1.34
N VAL A 207 11.70 -13.88 0.35
CA VAL A 207 12.70 -14.01 -0.71
C VAL A 207 12.32 -13.13 -1.89
N PRO A 208 13.24 -12.29 -2.43
CA PRO A 208 12.92 -11.39 -3.53
C PRO A 208 12.55 -12.14 -4.82
N THR A 209 11.70 -11.53 -5.63
CA THR A 209 11.40 -11.99 -7.01
C THR A 209 11.89 -11.00 -8.06
N VAL A 210 12.03 -11.46 -9.30
CA VAL A 210 12.49 -10.65 -10.44
C VAL A 210 11.54 -9.49 -10.70
N LEU A 211 10.23 -9.75 -10.68
CA LEU A 211 9.20 -8.74 -10.85
C LEU A 211 7.92 -9.19 -10.14
N GLY A 212 7.44 -8.34 -9.24
CA GLY A 212 6.14 -8.52 -8.59
C GLY A 212 5.02 -7.82 -9.36
N TRP A 213 4.37 -6.84 -8.71
CA TRP A 213 3.36 -6.00 -9.35
C TRP A 213 4.01 -4.91 -10.22
N GLY A 214 4.08 -5.19 -11.53
CA GLY A 214 4.79 -4.34 -12.49
C GLY A 214 4.31 -2.89 -12.53
N ASN A 215 3.01 -2.65 -12.36
CA ASN A 215 2.45 -1.31 -12.32
C ASN A 215 2.97 -0.48 -11.12
N HIS A 216 3.13 -1.09 -9.94
CA HIS A 216 3.66 -0.40 -8.77
C HIS A 216 5.14 -0.08 -8.94
N GLU A 217 5.91 -1.02 -9.48
CA GLU A 217 7.30 -0.76 -9.86
C GLU A 217 7.41 0.38 -10.88
N ALA A 218 6.53 0.42 -11.89
CA ALA A 218 6.51 1.49 -12.88
C ALA A 218 6.21 2.84 -12.22
N VAL A 219 5.21 2.93 -11.34
CA VAL A 219 4.87 4.17 -10.61
C VAL A 219 6.02 4.63 -9.70
N TRP A 220 6.74 3.72 -9.07
CA TRP A 220 7.88 4.10 -8.21
C TRP A 220 9.07 4.60 -9.02
N ARG A 221 9.31 4.00 -10.18
CA ARG A 221 10.44 4.34 -11.07
C ARG A 221 10.11 5.39 -12.12
N GLN A 222 8.84 5.80 -12.21
CA GLN A 222 8.31 6.71 -13.23
C GLN A 222 8.60 6.23 -14.66
N GLY A 223 8.52 4.92 -14.92
CA GLY A 223 8.79 4.36 -16.25
C GLY A 223 8.45 2.89 -16.40
N TRP A 224 8.04 2.51 -17.61
CA TRP A 224 7.64 1.13 -17.95
C TRP A 224 8.77 0.28 -18.51
N GLN A 225 9.83 0.89 -19.05
CA GLN A 225 10.88 0.16 -19.77
C GLN A 225 11.46 -1.00 -18.94
N GLY A 226 11.98 -0.72 -17.75
CA GLY A 226 12.58 -1.75 -16.89
C GLY A 226 11.58 -2.77 -16.33
N VAL A 227 10.29 -2.44 -16.32
CA VAL A 227 9.20 -3.37 -15.93
C VAL A 227 8.90 -4.33 -17.07
N LEU A 228 8.75 -3.80 -18.29
CA LEU A 228 8.50 -4.60 -19.49
C LEU A 228 9.69 -5.51 -19.82
N GLU A 229 10.92 -5.03 -19.62
CA GLU A 229 12.13 -5.85 -19.75
C GLU A 229 12.11 -7.03 -18.78
N ARG A 230 11.78 -6.79 -17.49
CA ARG A 230 11.71 -7.86 -16.48
C ARG A 230 10.55 -8.82 -16.69
N ASP A 231 9.38 -8.35 -17.15
CA ASP A 231 8.28 -9.26 -17.53
C ASP A 231 8.69 -10.18 -18.67
N ALA A 232 9.38 -9.64 -19.69
CA ALA A 232 9.90 -10.41 -20.80
C ALA A 232 10.98 -11.41 -20.34
N ASP A 233 11.83 -11.03 -19.40
CA ASP A 233 12.85 -11.91 -18.83
C ASP A 233 12.24 -13.07 -18.04
N VAL A 234 11.26 -12.80 -17.15
CA VAL A 234 10.53 -13.86 -16.43
C VAL A 234 9.85 -14.81 -17.43
N ARG A 235 9.22 -14.26 -18.47
CA ARG A 235 8.61 -15.07 -19.53
C ARG A 235 9.62 -15.96 -20.24
N ALA A 236 10.80 -15.44 -20.58
CA ALA A 236 11.86 -16.21 -21.21
C ALA A 236 12.36 -17.37 -20.31
N ILE A 237 12.44 -17.14 -19.00
CA ILE A 237 12.79 -18.18 -18.02
C ILE A 237 11.76 -19.32 -18.03
N TYR A 238 10.45 -19.03 -18.07
CA TYR A 238 9.42 -20.07 -18.16
C TYR A 238 9.38 -20.75 -19.54
N GLN A 239 9.60 -20.01 -20.62
CA GLN A 239 9.53 -20.52 -22.00
C GLN A 239 10.64 -21.50 -22.35
N GLU A 240 11.88 -21.22 -21.96
CA GLU A 240 13.03 -22.04 -22.34
C GLU A 240 14.05 -22.11 -21.19
N PRO A 241 13.70 -22.75 -20.05
CA PRO A 241 14.48 -22.68 -18.82
C PRO A 241 15.92 -23.22 -18.93
N ALA A 242 16.19 -24.11 -19.88
CA ALA A 242 17.51 -24.67 -20.15
C ALA A 242 18.29 -23.96 -21.28
N ALA A 243 17.70 -22.96 -21.95
CA ALA A 243 18.38 -22.21 -23.00
C ALA A 243 19.43 -21.26 -22.42
N GLY A 244 20.47 -20.96 -23.20
CA GLY A 244 21.56 -20.06 -22.79
C GLY A 244 21.04 -18.70 -22.29
N ARG A 245 20.04 -18.13 -22.98
CA ARG A 245 19.38 -16.89 -22.56
C ARG A 245 18.73 -17.00 -21.17
N ALA A 246 17.95 -18.06 -20.90
CA ALA A 246 17.34 -18.24 -19.59
C ALA A 246 18.40 -18.46 -18.51
N CYS A 247 19.47 -19.20 -18.81
CA CYS A 247 20.58 -19.37 -17.90
C CYS A 247 21.34 -18.07 -17.58
N ASP A 248 21.50 -17.17 -18.56
CA ASP A 248 22.05 -15.85 -18.34
C ASP A 248 21.15 -15.01 -17.41
N LEU A 249 19.84 -15.07 -17.60
CA LEU A 249 18.87 -14.38 -16.76
C LEU A 249 18.80 -14.94 -15.33
N ILE A 250 18.78 -16.27 -15.19
CA ILE A 250 18.81 -16.97 -13.89
C ILE A 250 20.04 -16.53 -13.10
N ARG A 251 21.23 -16.48 -13.74
CA ARG A 251 22.46 -15.99 -13.10
C ARG A 251 22.41 -14.51 -12.78
N ARG A 252 21.96 -13.68 -13.73
CA ARG A 252 21.87 -12.22 -13.58
C ARG A 252 21.00 -11.82 -12.39
N TYR A 253 19.89 -12.50 -12.19
CA TYR A 253 18.93 -12.20 -11.12
C TYR A 253 19.16 -13.01 -9.84
N GLY A 254 20.14 -13.93 -9.81
CA GLY A 254 20.37 -14.81 -8.66
C GLY A 254 19.21 -15.78 -8.41
N VAL A 255 18.49 -16.18 -9.46
CA VAL A 255 17.34 -17.08 -9.34
C VAL A 255 17.83 -18.46 -8.92
N ARG A 256 17.38 -18.89 -7.75
CA ARG A 256 17.60 -20.25 -7.26
C ARG A 256 16.34 -21.10 -7.42
N TRP A 257 15.19 -20.49 -7.19
CA TRP A 257 13.91 -21.17 -7.06
C TRP A 257 12.96 -20.70 -8.16
N ILE A 258 12.28 -21.63 -8.83
CA ILE A 258 11.18 -21.32 -9.75
C ILE A 258 9.93 -22.04 -9.27
N VAL A 259 8.85 -21.29 -9.08
CA VAL A 259 7.54 -21.84 -8.70
C VAL A 259 6.75 -22.22 -9.93
N VAL A 260 6.02 -23.34 -9.85
CA VAL A 260 5.02 -23.75 -10.83
C VAL A 260 3.75 -24.18 -10.08
N GLY A 261 2.81 -23.26 -9.94
CA GLY A 261 1.48 -23.49 -9.38
C GLY A 261 0.38 -23.17 -10.39
N GLU A 262 -0.84 -22.98 -9.87
CA GLU A 262 -2.01 -22.65 -10.68
C GLU A 262 -1.81 -21.35 -11.47
N ARG A 263 -1.23 -20.32 -10.83
CA ARG A 263 -1.07 -18.99 -11.43
C ARG A 263 -0.04 -19.00 -12.57
N GLU A 264 1.08 -19.68 -12.37
CA GLU A 264 2.09 -19.83 -13.41
C GLU A 264 1.55 -20.62 -14.60
N ARG A 265 0.79 -21.70 -14.36
CA ARG A 265 0.12 -22.45 -15.45
C ARG A 265 -0.93 -21.61 -16.18
N ARG A 266 -1.70 -20.78 -15.47
CA ARG A 266 -2.65 -19.85 -16.11
C ARG A 266 -1.94 -18.79 -16.95
N ARG A 267 -0.80 -18.27 -16.49
CA ARG A 267 -0.08 -17.16 -17.14
C ARG A 267 0.79 -17.60 -18.31
N TYR A 268 1.49 -18.73 -18.16
CA TYR A 268 2.51 -19.22 -19.10
C TYR A 268 2.09 -20.51 -19.83
N GLY A 269 0.93 -21.09 -19.49
CA GLY A 269 0.40 -22.25 -20.21
C GLY A 269 1.30 -23.49 -20.11
N THR A 270 1.56 -24.12 -21.26
CA THR A 270 2.41 -25.32 -21.36
C THR A 270 3.87 -25.05 -21.04
N ASP A 271 4.33 -23.81 -21.17
CA ASP A 271 5.71 -23.42 -20.88
C ASP A 271 6.07 -23.65 -19.40
N ALA A 272 5.10 -23.48 -18.49
CA ALA A 272 5.29 -23.80 -17.07
C ALA A 272 5.72 -25.27 -16.84
N GLY A 273 5.30 -26.20 -17.72
CA GLY A 273 5.72 -27.60 -17.68
C GLY A 273 7.17 -27.83 -18.10
N ARG A 274 7.76 -26.92 -18.89
CA ARG A 274 9.17 -27.02 -19.32
C ARG A 274 10.13 -26.80 -18.16
N VAL A 275 9.73 -26.02 -17.15
CA VAL A 275 10.50 -25.85 -15.90
C VAL A 275 10.66 -27.21 -15.20
N ALA A 276 9.62 -28.03 -15.21
CA ALA A 276 9.67 -29.36 -14.62
C ALA A 276 10.64 -30.32 -15.31
N ALA A 277 10.88 -30.12 -16.61
CA ALA A 277 11.83 -30.91 -17.38
C ALA A 277 13.29 -30.44 -17.19
N ALA A 278 13.51 -29.19 -16.78
CA ALA A 278 14.83 -28.59 -16.68
C ALA A 278 15.38 -28.54 -15.23
N GLY A 279 14.55 -28.13 -14.27
CA GLY A 279 14.96 -27.97 -12.87
C GLY A 279 14.77 -29.24 -12.04
N ARG A 280 15.48 -29.34 -10.91
CA ARG A 280 15.25 -30.41 -9.93
C ARG A 280 14.06 -30.02 -9.06
N ARG A 281 12.98 -30.80 -9.07
CA ARG A 281 11.86 -30.58 -8.15
C ARG A 281 12.32 -30.75 -6.70
N ALA A 282 12.30 -29.67 -5.93
CA ALA A 282 12.77 -29.64 -4.55
C ALA A 282 11.61 -29.72 -3.54
N PHE A 283 10.43 -29.25 -3.95
CA PHE A 283 9.22 -29.28 -3.14
C PHE A 283 7.98 -29.44 -4.02
N GLU A 284 6.95 -30.11 -3.52
CA GLU A 284 5.63 -30.16 -4.13
C GLU A 284 4.55 -30.34 -3.06
N SER A 285 3.50 -29.53 -3.13
CA SER A 285 2.30 -29.71 -2.33
C SER A 285 1.09 -29.13 -3.04
N GLN A 286 -0.01 -29.91 -3.03
CA GLN A 286 -1.33 -29.51 -3.52
C GLN A 286 -1.32 -28.82 -4.91
N GLY A 287 -0.48 -29.33 -5.83
CA GLY A 287 -0.39 -28.82 -7.19
C GLY A 287 0.52 -27.60 -7.38
N THR A 288 1.21 -27.12 -6.34
CA THR A 288 2.31 -26.16 -6.45
C THR A 288 3.63 -26.87 -6.22
N ALA A 289 4.57 -26.71 -7.17
CA ALA A 289 5.92 -27.25 -7.08
C ALA A 289 6.96 -26.12 -7.08
N VAL A 290 8.06 -26.33 -6.38
CA VAL A 290 9.24 -25.46 -6.39
C VAL A 290 10.39 -26.24 -7.01
N TYR A 291 10.99 -25.67 -8.04
CA TYR A 291 12.12 -26.22 -8.76
C TYR A 291 13.39 -25.49 -8.36
N ASP A 292 14.39 -26.27 -8.02
CA ASP A 292 15.75 -25.85 -7.76
C ASP A 292 16.50 -25.79 -9.11
N MET A 293 17.02 -24.60 -9.42
CA MET A 293 17.75 -24.31 -10.66
C MET A 293 19.26 -24.44 -10.51
N ALA A 294 19.75 -24.88 -9.34
CA ALA A 294 21.17 -25.19 -9.19
C ALA A 294 21.63 -26.26 -10.17
N GLY A 295 22.83 -26.05 -10.70
CA GLY A 295 23.47 -26.99 -11.61
C GLY A 295 22.94 -26.96 -13.05
N LEU A 296 21.74 -26.43 -13.29
CA LEU A 296 21.21 -26.29 -14.66
C LEU A 296 22.06 -25.33 -15.52
N CYS A 297 22.57 -24.26 -14.90
CA CYS A 297 23.24 -23.16 -15.58
C CYS A 297 24.69 -22.94 -15.10
N GLY A 298 25.34 -23.99 -14.61
CA GLY A 298 26.74 -23.95 -14.18
C GLY A 298 27.71 -23.72 -15.36
N PRO A 299 28.92 -23.17 -15.11
CA PRO A 299 29.96 -23.08 -16.14
C PRO A 299 30.37 -24.51 -16.56
N GLY A 300 29.74 -25.04 -17.61
CA GLY A 300 29.93 -26.40 -18.11
C GLY A 300 28.67 -27.29 -18.16
N ALA A 301 27.47 -26.76 -17.86
CA ALA A 301 26.24 -27.53 -18.02
C ALA A 301 26.03 -27.92 -19.50
N ALA A 302 26.02 -29.21 -19.80
CA ALA A 302 25.70 -29.73 -21.13
C ALA A 302 24.23 -29.42 -21.47
N PRO A 303 23.91 -29.09 -22.74
CA PRO A 303 22.52 -28.85 -23.14
C PRO A 303 21.67 -30.09 -22.84
N ALA A 304 20.48 -29.86 -22.28
CA ALA A 304 19.53 -30.92 -21.99
C ALA A 304 19.23 -31.73 -23.26
N PRO A 305 19.16 -33.07 -23.19
CA PRO A 305 18.80 -33.88 -24.36
C PRO A 305 17.39 -33.53 -24.85
N PRO A 306 17.13 -33.57 -26.16
CA PRO A 306 15.82 -33.26 -26.70
C PRO A 306 14.76 -34.18 -26.10
N ALA A 307 13.64 -33.59 -25.67
CA ALA A 307 12.48 -34.33 -25.17
C ALA A 307 11.97 -35.30 -26.25
N ARG A 308 11.72 -36.55 -25.88
CA ARG A 308 11.11 -37.57 -26.73
C ARG A 308 9.60 -37.39 -26.81
#